data_AF-A0A139KUA5-F1
#
_entry.id   AF-A0A139KUA5-F1
#
_cell.length_a   1.000
_cell.length_b   1.000
_cell.length_c   1.000
_cell.angle_alpha   90.00
_cell.angle_beta   90.00
_cell.angle_gamma   90.00
#
_symmetry.space_group_name_H-M   'P 1'
#
loop_
_entity.id
_entity.type
_entity.pdbx_description
1 polymer ?
#
loop_
_entity_poly.entity_id
_entity_poly.type
_entity_poly.pdbx_seq_one_letter_code
_entity_poly.pdbx_strand_id
1 'polypeptide(L)'
;MKQYNLSKIMKRAHQLYNNAHAKYPTFSEALAKSWKMAKFNVWVAEQHQVREAEAKAKKEAEQERKEQATIQSILFNAQLEADRIKREAEAKAQRMREEIAARKEGISYSEYQDRLSRAMGYGRGCYCGD
;
A
#
# COMPACT_ATOMS: atom_id res chain seq x y z
N MET A 1 2.54 42.79 10.84
CA MET A 1 2.82 42.64 12.29
C MET A 1 1.95 41.52 12.84
N LYS A 2 2.45 40.67 13.75
CA LYS A 2 1.61 39.66 14.40
C LYS A 2 0.50 40.37 15.19
N GLN A 3 -0.75 40.21 14.77
CA GLN A 3 -1.88 40.91 15.37
C GLN A 3 -2.35 40.11 16.59
N TYR A 4 -1.94 40.56 17.77
CA TYR A 4 -2.38 39.97 19.02
C TYR A 4 -3.73 40.57 19.41
N ASN A 5 -4.67 39.75 19.86
CA ASN A 5 -5.95 40.24 20.36
C ASN A 5 -5.78 40.78 21.79
N LEU A 6 -5.60 42.11 21.90
CA LEU A 6 -5.37 42.77 23.19
C LEU A 6 -6.52 42.55 24.18
N SER A 7 -7.79 42.59 23.71
CA SER A 7 -8.95 42.34 24.57
C SER A 7 -8.90 40.94 25.21
N LYS A 8 -8.52 39.93 24.42
CA LYS A 8 -8.37 38.54 24.90
C LYS A 8 -7.21 38.41 25.89
N ILE A 9 -6.09 39.09 25.66
CA ILE A 9 -4.93 39.10 26.57
C ILE A 9 -5.29 39.75 27.89
N MET A 10 -6.01 40.88 27.85
CA MET A 10 -6.43 41.62 29.04
C MET A 10 -7.48 40.85 29.85
N LYS A 11 -8.50 40.28 29.19
CA LYS A 11 -9.48 39.40 29.86
C LYS A 11 -8.78 38.24 30.58
N ARG A 12 -7.80 37.62 29.93
CA ARG A 12 -7.05 36.51 30.51
C ARG A 12 -6.13 36.96 31.67
N ALA A 13 -5.53 38.14 31.57
CA ALA A 13 -4.76 38.72 32.68
C ALA A 13 -5.65 38.95 33.90
N HIS A 14 -6.85 39.51 33.70
CA HIS A 14 -7.81 39.75 34.77
C HIS A 14 -8.31 38.44 35.41
N GLN A 15 -8.59 37.42 34.59
CA GLN A 15 -8.93 36.08 35.08
C GLN A 15 -7.79 35.45 35.90
N LEU A 16 -6.54 35.57 35.44
CA LEU A 16 -5.38 35.04 36.16
C LEU A 16 -5.15 35.76 37.49
N TYR A 17 -5.33 37.08 37.52
CA TYR A 17 -5.21 37.87 38.73
C TYR A 17 -6.27 37.52 39.78
N ASN A 18 -7.53 37.33 39.36
CA ASN A 18 -8.62 36.99 40.27
C ASN A 18 -8.61 35.53 40.72
N ASN A 19 -8.41 34.59 39.78
CA ASN A 19 -8.61 33.16 40.04
C ASN A 19 -7.31 32.44 40.46
N ALA A 20 -6.14 33.03 40.18
CA ALA A 20 -4.84 32.45 40.46
C ALA A 20 -3.93 33.43 41.20
N HIS A 21 -4.51 34.23 42.11
CA HIS A 21 -3.80 35.27 42.86
C HIS A 21 -2.60 34.73 43.65
N ALA A 22 -2.72 33.53 44.24
CA ALA A 22 -1.61 32.89 44.94
C ALA A 22 -0.39 32.58 44.03
N LYS A 23 -0.60 32.43 42.72
CA LYS A 23 0.45 32.15 41.74
C LYS A 23 0.92 33.40 41.00
N TYR A 24 0.05 34.40 40.88
CA TYR A 24 0.34 35.69 40.26
C TYR A 24 -0.21 36.80 41.17
N PRO A 25 0.52 37.17 42.24
CA PRO A 25 0.02 38.10 43.27
C PRO A 25 -0.21 39.51 42.74
N THR A 26 0.48 39.90 41.66
CA THR A 26 0.33 41.22 41.06
C THR A 26 -0.32 41.13 39.68
N PHE A 27 -1.07 42.16 39.30
CA PHE A 27 -1.67 42.23 37.97
C PHE A 27 -0.62 42.27 36.86
N SER A 28 0.54 42.90 37.12
CA SER A 28 1.66 42.94 36.17
C SER A 28 2.21 41.54 35.86
N GLU A 29 2.31 40.66 36.86
CA GLU A 29 2.72 39.25 36.65
C GLU A 29 1.68 38.45 35.86
N ALA A 30 0.41 38.61 36.20
CA ALA A 30 -0.70 38.00 35.47
C ALA A 30 -0.75 38.46 34.00
N LEU A 31 -0.48 39.75 33.76
CA LEU A 31 -0.36 40.34 32.44
C LEU A 31 0.86 39.82 31.67
N ALA A 32 2.03 39.73 32.30
CA ALA A 32 3.22 39.16 31.68
C ALA A 32 2.98 37.69 31.26
N LYS A 33 2.27 36.92 32.08
CA LYS A 33 1.92 35.53 31.76
C LYS A 33 0.92 35.44 30.61
N SER A 34 -0.12 36.27 30.58
CA SER A 34 -1.11 36.25 29.50
C SER A 34 -0.48 36.62 28.15
N TRP A 35 0.46 37.56 28.14
CA TRP A 35 1.28 37.88 26.97
C TRP A 35 2.16 36.71 26.51
N LYS A 36 2.86 36.04 27.43
CA LYS A 36 3.65 34.83 27.12
C LYS A 36 2.78 33.74 26.49
N MET A 37 1.58 33.50 27.05
CA MET A 37 0.63 32.52 26.52
C MET A 37 0.12 32.92 25.12
N ALA A 38 -0.17 34.19 24.88
CA ALA A 38 -0.63 34.66 23.58
C ALA A 38 0.43 34.46 22.49
N LYS A 39 1.70 34.79 22.80
CA LYS A 39 2.84 34.53 21.90
C LYS A 39 3.01 33.03 21.63
N PHE A 40 2.91 32.21 22.66
CA PHE A 40 3.00 30.76 22.52
C PHE A 40 1.87 30.20 21.65
N ASN A 41 0.63 30.61 21.86
CA ASN A 41 -0.51 30.14 21.05
C ASN A 41 -0.36 30.50 19.58
N VAL A 42 0.14 31.70 19.26
CA VAL A 42 0.41 32.10 17.87
C VAL A 42 1.51 31.21 17.28
N TRP A 43 2.60 30.97 18.01
CA TRP A 43 3.65 30.06 17.57
C TRP A 43 3.13 28.63 17.35
N VAL A 44 2.31 28.09 18.27
CA VAL A 44 1.70 26.76 18.11
C VAL A 44 0.78 26.71 16.89
N ALA A 45 -0.04 27.73 16.66
CA ALA A 45 -0.92 27.78 15.51
C ALA A 45 -0.12 27.80 14.19
N GLU A 46 0.96 28.60 14.13
CA GLU A 46 1.88 28.61 12.98
C GLU A 46 2.50 27.21 12.76
N GLN A 47 2.97 26.56 13.81
CA GLN A 47 3.54 25.20 13.73
C GLN A 47 2.50 24.14 13.33
N HIS A 48 1.25 24.27 13.79
CA HIS A 48 0.17 23.36 13.44
C HIS A 48 -0.15 23.45 11.94
N GLN A 49 -0.25 24.66 11.39
CA GLN A 49 -0.49 24.88 9.96
C GLN A 49 0.61 24.24 9.10
N VAL A 50 1.87 24.39 9.48
CA VAL A 50 3.01 23.76 8.79
C VAL A 50 2.89 22.23 8.85
N ARG A 51 2.65 21.65 10.03
CA ARG A 51 2.50 20.20 10.18
C ARG A 51 1.30 19.64 9.44
N GLU A 52 0.18 20.37 9.42
CA GLU A 52 -1.01 19.95 8.67
C GLU A 52 -0.75 19.94 7.17
N ALA A 53 -0.04 20.94 6.64
CA ALA A 53 0.38 20.96 5.24
C ALA A 53 1.31 19.79 4.91
N GLU A 54 2.33 19.53 5.75
CA GLU A 54 3.21 18.38 5.59
C GLU A 54 2.46 17.04 5.68
N ALA A 55 1.51 16.91 6.60
CA ALA A 55 0.71 15.70 6.77
C ALA A 55 -0.22 15.46 5.57
N LYS A 56 -0.79 16.51 4.99
CA LYS A 56 -1.60 16.41 3.76
C LYS A 56 -0.73 15.96 2.58
N ALA A 57 0.42 16.60 2.37
CA ALA A 57 1.35 16.21 1.31
C ALA A 57 1.83 14.75 1.45
N LYS A 58 2.12 14.30 2.68
CA LYS A 58 2.49 12.90 2.94
C LYS A 58 1.35 11.92 2.65
N LYS A 59 0.10 12.28 2.99
CA LYS A 59 -1.07 11.44 2.70
C LYS A 59 -1.32 11.32 1.20
N GLU A 60 -1.21 12.41 0.46
CA GLU A 60 -1.34 12.42 -1.00
C GLU A 60 -0.26 11.54 -1.65
N ALA A 61 1.01 11.71 -1.24
CA ALA A 61 2.09 10.86 -1.73
C ALA A 61 1.92 9.37 -1.35
N GLU A 62 1.35 9.07 -0.18
CA GLU A 62 1.06 7.69 0.21
C GLU A 62 -0.08 7.09 -0.63
N GLN A 63 -1.10 7.88 -0.97
CA GLN A 63 -2.18 7.46 -1.86
C GLN A 63 -1.65 7.18 -3.26
N GLU A 64 -0.85 8.09 -3.84
CA GLU A 64 -0.21 7.88 -5.15
C GLU A 64 0.65 6.62 -5.15
N ARG A 65 1.42 6.37 -4.09
CA ARG A 65 2.22 5.13 -3.98
C ARG A 65 1.36 3.88 -3.90
N LYS A 66 0.22 3.93 -3.21
CA LYS A 66 -0.73 2.82 -3.14
C LYS A 66 -1.34 2.55 -4.51
N GLU A 67 -1.75 3.59 -5.23
CA GLU A 67 -2.28 3.47 -6.59
C GLU A 67 -1.24 2.94 -7.57
N GLN A 68 0.01 3.39 -7.49
CA GLN A 68 1.10 2.83 -8.27
C GLN A 68 1.35 1.36 -7.92
N ALA A 69 1.29 0.98 -6.64
CA ALA A 69 1.45 -0.40 -6.21
C ALA A 69 0.30 -1.30 -6.70
N THR A 70 -0.94 -0.81 -6.70
CA THR A 70 -2.07 -1.56 -7.25
C THR A 70 -1.90 -1.76 -8.76
N ILE A 71 -1.54 -0.71 -9.51
CA ILE A 71 -1.24 -0.81 -10.94
C ILE A 71 -0.13 -1.85 -11.20
N GLN A 72 0.97 -1.78 -10.45
CA GLN A 72 2.08 -2.73 -10.58
C GLN A 72 1.65 -4.17 -10.29
N SER A 73 0.81 -4.39 -9.27
CA SER A 73 0.30 -5.73 -8.94
C SER A 73 -0.59 -6.30 -10.05
N ILE A 74 -1.44 -5.48 -10.67
CA ILE A 74 -2.31 -5.88 -11.78
C ILE A 74 -1.47 -6.28 -12.99
N LEU A 75 -0.49 -5.44 -13.35
CA LEU A 75 0.43 -5.72 -14.46
C LEU A 75 1.23 -6.99 -14.24
N PHE A 76 1.75 -7.20 -13.03
CA PHE A 76 2.51 -8.40 -12.68
C PHE A 76 1.66 -9.67 -12.79
N ASN A 77 0.42 -9.65 -12.28
CA ASN A 77 -0.48 -10.79 -12.39
C ASN A 77 -0.84 -11.10 -13.85
N ALA A 78 -1.10 -10.07 -14.66
CA ALA A 78 -1.37 -10.25 -16.09
C ALA A 78 -0.18 -10.88 -16.82
N GLN A 79 1.06 -10.50 -16.48
CA GLN A 79 2.27 -11.13 -17.03
C GLN A 79 2.36 -12.60 -16.65
N LEU A 80 2.11 -12.96 -15.38
CA LEU A 80 2.12 -14.35 -14.94
C LEU A 80 1.07 -15.21 -15.68
N GLU A 81 -0.13 -14.66 -15.88
CA GLU A 81 -1.18 -15.35 -16.64
C GLU A 81 -0.79 -15.52 -18.12
N ALA A 82 -0.24 -14.49 -18.74
CA ALA A 82 0.25 -14.56 -20.12
C ALA A 82 1.35 -15.62 -20.27
N ASP A 83 2.30 -15.67 -19.34
CA ASP A 83 3.37 -16.67 -19.34
C ASP A 83 2.82 -18.08 -19.14
N ARG A 84 1.81 -18.25 -18.29
CA ARG A 84 1.13 -19.54 -18.12
C ARG A 84 0.46 -19.99 -19.42
N ILE A 85 -0.32 -19.12 -20.06
CA ILE A 85 -0.99 -19.41 -21.34
C ILE A 85 0.04 -19.77 -22.40
N LYS A 86 1.15 -19.03 -22.46
CA LYS A 86 2.24 -19.31 -23.39
C LYS A 86 2.84 -20.70 -23.18
N ARG A 87 3.15 -21.08 -21.93
CA ARG A 87 3.68 -22.43 -21.61
C ARG A 87 2.70 -23.53 -21.96
N GLU A 88 1.41 -23.34 -21.68
CA GLU A 88 0.36 -24.32 -22.04
C GLU A 88 0.24 -24.47 -23.57
N ALA A 89 0.31 -23.36 -24.31
CA ALA A 89 0.28 -23.35 -25.76
C ALA A 89 1.54 -24.02 -26.36
N GLU A 90 2.72 -23.73 -25.82
CA GLU A 90 3.98 -24.36 -26.23
C GLU A 90 3.97 -25.88 -25.97
N ALA A 91 3.49 -26.31 -24.80
CA ALA A 91 3.34 -27.73 -24.48
C ALA A 91 2.34 -28.42 -25.43
N LYS A 92 1.22 -27.77 -25.78
CA LYS A 92 0.28 -28.29 -26.77
C LYS A 92 0.92 -28.37 -28.17
N ALA A 93 1.66 -27.35 -28.58
CA ALA A 93 2.37 -27.34 -29.85
C ALA A 93 3.43 -28.46 -29.92
N GLN A 94 4.15 -28.69 -28.84
CA GLN A 94 5.14 -29.76 -28.74
C GLN A 94 4.49 -31.14 -28.86
N ARG A 95 3.38 -31.40 -28.15
CA ARG A 95 2.61 -32.65 -28.29
C ARG A 95 2.14 -32.90 -29.73
N MET A 96 1.68 -31.85 -30.42
CA MET A 96 1.29 -31.97 -31.84
C MET A 96 2.50 -32.30 -32.73
N ARG A 97 3.67 -31.71 -32.47
CA ARG A 97 4.90 -32.00 -33.22
C ARG A 97 5.36 -33.45 -33.04
N GLU A 98 5.31 -33.95 -31.81
CA GLU A 98 5.65 -35.34 -31.47
C GLU A 98 4.70 -36.33 -32.16
N GLU A 99 3.40 -36.04 -32.15
CA GLU A 99 2.42 -36.85 -32.87
C GLU A 99 2.67 -36.86 -34.39
N ILE A 100 2.99 -35.70 -34.98
CA ILE A 100 3.36 -35.61 -36.40
C ILE A 100 4.63 -36.43 -36.69
N ALA A 101 5.64 -36.39 -35.80
CA ALA A 101 6.86 -37.18 -35.94
C ALA A 101 6.58 -38.68 -35.87
N ALA A 102 5.79 -39.14 -34.89
CA ALA A 102 5.41 -40.55 -34.75
C ALA A 102 4.63 -41.06 -35.99
N ARG A 103 3.75 -40.23 -36.56
CA ARG A 103 3.06 -40.55 -37.82
C ARG A 103 4.03 -40.68 -38.99
N LYS A 104 5.06 -39.82 -39.09
CA LYS A 104 6.12 -39.92 -40.10
C LYS A 104 6.95 -41.20 -39.94
N GLU A 105 7.12 -41.68 -38.72
CA GLU A 105 7.79 -42.96 -38.41
C GLU A 105 6.90 -44.19 -38.65
N GLY A 106 5.65 -44.01 -39.10
CA GLY A 106 4.73 -45.12 -39.39
C GLY A 106 4.10 -45.76 -38.15
N ILE A 107 4.25 -45.14 -36.97
CA ILE A 107 3.69 -45.64 -35.72
C ILE A 107 2.19 -45.33 -35.68
N SER A 108 1.37 -46.34 -35.38
CA SER A 108 -0.08 -46.13 -35.23
C SER A 108 -0.39 -45.27 -34.00
N TYR A 109 -1.48 -44.51 -34.04
CA TYR A 109 -1.88 -43.64 -32.94
C TYR A 109 -2.02 -44.38 -31.60
N SER A 110 -2.52 -45.62 -31.62
CA SER A 110 -2.70 -46.44 -30.42
C SER A 110 -1.37 -46.85 -29.80
N GLU A 111 -0.35 -47.13 -30.63
CA GLU A 111 0.99 -47.48 -30.16
C GLU A 111 1.76 -46.25 -29.62
N TYR A 112 1.53 -45.07 -30.21
CA TYR A 112 2.04 -43.79 -29.69
C TYR A 112 1.47 -43.48 -28.29
N GLN A 113 0.15 -43.63 -28.10
CA GLN A 113 -0.50 -43.46 -26.79
C GLN A 113 0.01 -44.45 -25.74
N ASP A 114 0.24 -45.71 -26.13
CA ASP A 114 0.81 -46.74 -25.25
C ASP A 114 2.24 -46.39 -24.79
N ARG A 115 3.09 -45.89 -25.71
CA ARG A 115 4.46 -45.45 -25.39
C ARG A 115 4.47 -44.24 -24.45
N LEU A 116 3.61 -43.25 -24.70
CA LEU A 116 3.45 -42.09 -23.83
C LEU A 116 3.00 -42.49 -22.41
N SER A 117 2.01 -43.38 -22.32
CA SER A 117 1.50 -43.87 -21.03
C SER A 117 2.60 -44.55 -20.22
N ARG A 118 3.37 -45.44 -20.87
CA ARG A 118 4.52 -46.11 -20.26
C ARG A 118 5.61 -45.12 -19.82
N ALA A 119 5.94 -44.13 -20.64
CA ALA A 119 6.94 -43.11 -20.32
C ALA A 119 6.54 -42.25 -19.11
N MET A 120 5.23 -42.00 -18.94
CA MET A 120 4.67 -41.28 -17.80
C MET A 120 4.46 -42.16 -16.56
N GLY A 121 4.82 -43.44 -16.61
CA GLY A 121 4.65 -44.39 -15.50
C GLY A 121 3.24 -44.97 -15.36
N TYR A 122 2.30 -44.55 -16.22
CA TYR A 122 1.00 -45.20 -16.36
C TYR A 122 1.23 -46.46 -17.21
N GLY A 123 1.66 -47.54 -16.56
CA GLY A 123 1.80 -48.85 -17.20
C GLY A 123 0.48 -49.30 -17.85
N ARG A 124 0.53 -50.31 -18.73
CA ARG A 124 -0.69 -51.00 -19.17
C ARG A 124 -1.39 -51.49 -17.90
N GLY A 125 -2.50 -50.85 -17.54
CA GLY A 125 -3.34 -51.27 -16.43
C GLY A 125 -3.91 -52.64 -16.75
N CYS A 126 -3.15 -53.70 -16.50
CA CYS A 126 -3.70 -55.01 -16.25
C CYS A 126 -4.36 -54.89 -14.87
N TYR A 127 -5.65 -54.56 -14.85
CA TYR A 127 -6.47 -54.78 -13.67
C TYR A 127 -6.48 -56.29 -13.41
N CYS A 128 -5.59 -56.74 -12.54
CA CYS A 128 -5.64 -58.08 -11.97
C CYS A 128 -6.76 -58.05 -10.94
N GLY A 129 -8.01 -58.22 -11.38
CA GLY A 129 -9.14 -58.33 -10.46
C GLY A 129 -8.95 -59.54 -9.56
N ASP A 130 -9.01 -59.31 -8.24
CA ASP A 130 -9.25 -60.35 -7.23
C ASP A 130 -10.73 -60.77 -7.23
#